data_AF-A0A0J7HXD6-F1
#
_entry.id   AF-A0A0J7HXD6-F1
#
_cell.length_a   1.000
_cell.length_b   1.000
_cell.length_c   1.000
_cell.angle_alpha   90.00
_cell.angle_beta   90.00
_cell.angle_gamma   90.00
#
_symmetry.space_group_name_H-M   'P 1'
#
loop_
_entity.id
_entity.type
_entity.pdbx_description
1 polymer ?
#
loop_
_entity_poly.entity_id
_entity_poly.type
_entity_poly.pdbx_seq_one_letter_code
_entity_poly.pdbx_strand_id
1 'polypeptide(L)' 'IVTAEEHNYLGGLGESVAGMLARKRPTRQEFVAVNDTFGESATPAELMKKYKIDAEAVKEAVKRILA' A
#
# COMPACT_ATOMS: atom_id res chain seq x y z
N ILE A 1 -8.66 -4.66 5.92
CA ILE A 1 -7.71 -5.34 4.99
C ILE A 1 -6.54 -4.39 4.78
N VAL A 2 -5.30 -4.87 4.86
CA VAL A 2 -4.13 -4.07 4.48
C VAL A 2 -3.56 -4.71 3.21
N THR A 3 -3.47 -3.95 2.12
CA THR A 3 -2.77 -4.38 0.91
C THR A 3 -1.37 -3.79 0.89
N ALA A 4 -0.38 -4.59 0.51
CA ALA A 4 1.01 -4.15 0.41
C ALA A 4 1.58 -4.55 -0.95
N GLU A 5 2.16 -3.61 -1.68
CA GLU A 5 2.70 -3.80 -3.02
C GLU A 5 3.90 -2.88 -3.28
N GLU A 6 4.91 -3.40 -3.99
CA GLU A 6 6.01 -2.61 -4.56
C GLU A 6 5.57 -2.07 -5.94
N HIS A 7 4.48 -1.31 -5.94
CA HIS A 7 3.87 -0.75 -7.14
C HIS A 7 3.15 0.55 -6.80
N ASN A 8 2.78 1.33 -7.81
CA ASN A 8 1.93 2.51 -7.64
C ASN A 8 0.55 2.08 -7.12
N TYR A 9 0.01 2.84 -6.18
CA TYR A 9 -1.36 2.65 -5.70
C TYR A 9 -2.38 2.69 -6.86
N LEU A 10 -2.18 3.58 -7.84
CA LEU A 10 -3.06 3.77 -8.98
C LEU A 10 -3.00 2.55 -9.92
N GLY A 11 -4.13 1.89 -10.11
CA GLY A 11 -4.30 0.67 -10.91
C GLY A 11 -3.71 -0.59 -10.28
N GLY A 12 -3.24 -0.52 -9.03
CA GLY A 12 -2.51 -1.59 -8.36
C GLY A 12 -3.37 -2.73 -7.77
N LEU A 13 -2.71 -3.57 -6.98
CA LEU A 13 -3.35 -4.61 -6.18
C LEU A 13 -4.39 -4.02 -5.24
N GLY A 14 -4.03 -2.94 -4.55
CA GLY A 14 -4.87 -2.24 -3.61
C GLY A 14 -6.20 -1.82 -4.23
N GLU A 15 -6.16 -1.10 -5.37
CA GLU A 15 -7.37 -0.64 -6.05
C GLU A 15 -8.21 -1.79 -6.60
N SER A 16 -7.58 -2.85 -7.10
CA SER A 16 -8.29 -4.06 -7.53
C SER A 16 -9.08 -4.70 -6.38
N VAL A 17 -8.45 -4.80 -5.21
CA VAL A 17 -9.11 -5.28 -3.98
C VAL A 17 -10.21 -4.32 -3.55
N ALA A 18 -9.96 -3.01 -3.56
CA ALA A 18 -10.94 -2.00 -3.16
C ALA A 18 -12.19 -2.03 -4.05
N GLY A 19 -12.02 -2.17 -5.37
CA GLY A 19 -13.12 -2.29 -6.32
C GLY A 19 -13.98 -3.54 -6.08
N MET A 20 -13.36 -4.67 -5.72
CA MET A 20 -14.09 -5.87 -5.33
C MET A 20 -14.85 -5.65 -4.00
N LEU A 21 -14.19 -5.10 -2.98
CA LEU A 21 -14.81 -4.84 -1.68
C LEU A 21 -16.00 -3.88 -1.78
N ALA A 22 -15.87 -2.80 -2.54
CA ALA A 22 -16.94 -1.83 -2.75
C ALA A 22 -18.20 -2.48 -3.34
N ARG A 23 -18.04 -3.48 -4.23
CA ARG A 23 -19.16 -4.17 -4.90
C ARG A 23 -19.76 -5.32 -4.09
N LYS A 24 -18.96 -6.00 -3.27
CA LYS A 24 -19.35 -7.27 -2.64
C LYS A 24 -19.52 -7.15 -1.13
N ARG A 25 -18.63 -6.44 -0.46
CA ARG A 25 -18.62 -6.31 1.01
C ARG A 25 -17.74 -5.12 1.43
N PRO A 26 -18.31 -3.90 1.51
CA PRO A 26 -17.59 -2.74 1.98
C PRO A 26 -16.88 -3.07 3.30
N THR A 27 -15.56 -2.93 3.31
CA THR A 27 -14.70 -3.33 4.43
C THR A 27 -13.61 -2.28 4.56
N ARG A 28 -13.20 -1.95 5.79
CA ARG A 28 -12.07 -1.04 6.03
C ARG A 28 -10.85 -1.57 5.25
N GLN A 29 -10.16 -0.68 4.54
CA GLN A 29 -8.95 -0.98 3.79
C GLN A 29 -7.89 0.10 4.00
N GLU A 30 -6.64 -0.33 4.15
CA GLU A 30 -5.44 0.52 4.14
C GLU A 30 -4.51 0.04 3.02
N PHE A 31 -3.66 0.95 2.55
CA PHE A 31 -2.79 0.72 1.41
C PHE A 31 -1.35 1.04 1.76
N VAL A 32 -0.46 0.12 1.42
CA VAL A 32 0.99 0.26 1.50
C VAL A 32 1.52 0.10 0.08
N ALA A 33 1.71 1.23 -0.60
CA ALA A 33 2.05 1.29 -2.01
C ALA A 33 2.79 2.61 -2.30
N VAL A 34 3.45 2.70 -3.46
CA VAL A 34 4.06 3.94 -3.92
C VAL A 34 2.95 4.95 -4.27
N ASN A 35 3.05 6.17 -3.75
CA ASN A 35 2.01 7.18 -3.88
C ASN A 35 2.27 8.14 -5.06
N ASP A 36 1.99 7.66 -6.27
CA ASP A 36 2.07 8.44 -7.52
C ASP A 36 3.35 9.26 -7.70
N THR A 37 4.48 8.56 -7.67
CA THR A 37 5.81 9.14 -7.91
C THR A 37 6.60 8.33 -8.92
N PHE A 38 7.53 9.01 -9.60
CA PHE A 38 8.52 8.33 -10.42
C PHE A 38 9.53 7.57 -9.57
N GLY A 39 10.05 6.48 -10.13
CA GLY A 39 11.15 5.74 -9.55
C GLY A 39 12.45 6.54 -9.58
N GLU A 40 13.34 6.23 -8.64
CA GLU A 40 14.63 6.87 -8.48
C GLU A 40 15.74 5.83 -8.31
N SER A 41 16.98 6.22 -8.55
CA SER A 41 18.13 5.34 -8.38
C SER A 41 18.62 5.35 -6.93
N ALA A 42 18.50 4.22 -6.25
CA ALA A 42 19.16 3.95 -4.96
C ALA A 42 19.19 2.43 -4.73
N THR A 43 19.65 1.97 -3.57
CA THR A 43 19.53 0.54 -3.23
C THR A 43 18.07 0.17 -2.97
N PRO A 44 17.65 -1.09 -3.20
CA PRO A 44 16.28 -1.53 -2.95
C PRO A 44 15.81 -1.23 -1.52
N ALA A 45 16.68 -1.43 -0.51
CA ALA A 45 16.33 -1.16 0.89
C ALA A 45 16.06 0.34 1.15
N GLU A 46 16.84 1.24 0.53
CA GLU A 46 16.64 2.68 0.65
C GLU A 46 15.35 3.13 -0.04
N LEU A 47 15.05 2.59 -1.23
CA LEU A 47 13.82 2.89 -1.96
C LEU A 47 12.59 2.40 -1.19
N MET A 48 12.62 1.17 -0.67
CA MET A 48 11.49 0.61 0.11
C MET A 48 11.17 1.47 1.34
N LYS A 49 12.20 1.94 2.05
CA LYS A 49 12.05 2.83 3.21
C LYS A 49 11.55 4.21 2.79
N LYS A 50 12.12 4.79 1.73
CA LYS A 50 11.74 6.12 1.21
C LYS A 50 10.27 6.16 0.78
N TYR A 51 9.84 5.17 0.00
CA TYR A 51 8.47 5.07 -0.49
C TYR A 51 7.50 4.51 0.56
N LYS A 52 7.97 4.18 1.77
CA LYS A 52 7.16 3.64 2.88
C LYS A 52 6.39 2.39 2.46
N ILE A 53 7.10 1.46 1.83
CA ILE A 53 6.57 0.15 1.42
C ILE A 53 7.30 -1.01 2.11
N ASP A 54 7.96 -0.72 3.24
CA ASP A 54 8.67 -1.70 4.06
C ASP A 54 7.78 -2.31 5.16
N ALA A 55 8.37 -3.20 5.96
CA ALA A 55 7.67 -3.87 7.05
C ALA A 55 7.14 -2.92 8.13
N GLU A 56 7.78 -1.77 8.35
CA GLU A 56 7.32 -0.79 9.34
C GLU A 56 6.08 -0.06 8.83
N ALA A 57 6.05 0.30 7.55
CA ALA A 57 4.87 0.87 6.92
C ALA A 57 3.64 -0.07 6.99
N VAL A 58 3.85 -1.38 6.83
CA VAL A 58 2.79 -2.38 7.01
C VAL A 58 2.27 -2.40 8.44
N LYS A 59 3.15 -2.39 9.45
CA LYS A 59 2.72 -2.35 10.86
C LYS A 59 1.91 -1.09 11.17
N GLU A 60 2.36 0.06 10.68
CA GLU A 60 1.64 1.32 10.90
C GLU A 60 0.27 1.32 10.21
N ALA A 61 0.16 0.76 9.00
CA ALA A 61 -1.12 0.55 8.34
C ALA A 61 -2.05 -0.38 9.13
N VAL A 62 -1.52 -1.46 9.70
CA VAL A 62 -2.27 -2.36 10.59
C VAL A 62 -2.74 -1.64 11.86
N LYS A 63 -1.91 -0.78 12.47
CA LYS A 63 -2.34 0.01 13.63
C LYS A 63 -3.46 0.99 13.26
N ARG A 64 -3.33 1.71 12.15
CA ARG A 64 -4.36 2.67 11.67
C ARG A 64 -5.71 2.01 11.41
N ILE A 65 -5.73 0.81 10.83
CA ILE A 65 -6.99 0.11 10.52
C ILE A 65 -7.65 -0.52 11.75
N LEU A 66 -6.91 -0.71 12.85
CA LEU A 66 -7.44 -1.26 14.10
C LEU A 66 -7.93 -0.19 15.08
N ALA A 67 -7.43 1.04 14.97
CA ALA A 67 -7.96 2.21 15.68
C ALA A 67 -9.40 2.53 15.21
#